data_AF-A0A484MM04-F1
#
_entry.id   AF-A0A484MM04-F1
#
_cell.length_a   1.000
_cell.length_b   1.000
_cell.length_c   1.000
_cell.angle_alpha   90.00
_cell.angle_beta   90.00
_cell.angle_gamma   90.00
#
_symmetry.space_group_name_H-M   'P 1'
#
loop_
_entity.id
_entity.type
_entity.pdbx_description
1 polymer ?
#
loop_
_entity_poly.entity_id
_entity_poly.type
_entity_poly.pdbx_seq_one_letter_code
_entity_poly.pdbx_strand_id
1 'polypeptide(L)'
;MENLPETFYVDPTWGTPPITTAFAAARLSEPSPEELLLLLHRPSRREDALAVLVTKRETWEDLPLLLWNSFNTVFILLQEVMSAYKKLAPSKMTARESTRVCNAIALFQCIASHPQTRMEFVKAKITFYLHPFLAITANGDKPLELMRLTSLGVFGALVKSEDGDGKQIVHFLLKSEVFPMCLRCMDLGDELTQTVS
;
A
#
# COMPACT_ATOMS: atom_id res chain seq x y z
N MET A 1 -17.54 -0.98 57.63
CA MET A 1 -18.27 -0.33 56.53
C MET A 1 -17.21 0.28 55.61
N GLU A 2 -16.43 -0.56 54.95
CA GLU A 2 -16.78 -1.23 53.67
C GLU A 2 -16.90 -0.22 52.53
N ASN A 3 -15.77 -0.04 51.85
CA ASN A 3 -15.59 -0.03 50.40
C ASN A 3 -16.61 0.76 49.57
N LEU A 4 -16.23 2.00 49.23
CA LEU A 4 -16.70 2.69 48.03
C LEU A 4 -15.94 2.13 46.81
N PRO A 5 -16.62 1.69 45.73
CA PRO A 5 -15.93 1.30 44.52
C PRO A 5 -15.49 2.53 43.72
N GLU A 6 -14.20 2.58 43.42
CA GLU A 6 -13.58 3.49 42.47
C GLU A 6 -14.02 3.18 41.03
N THR A 7 -14.28 4.24 40.26
CA THR A 7 -14.25 4.30 38.79
C THR A 7 -15.27 3.49 37.98
N PHE A 8 -16.25 4.19 37.39
CA PHE A 8 -16.79 3.83 36.07
C PHE A 8 -16.04 4.67 35.01
N TYR A 9 -14.80 4.28 34.73
CA TYR A 9 -14.13 4.65 33.48
C TYR A 9 -14.02 3.37 32.66
N VAL A 10 -14.88 3.21 31.66
CA VAL A 10 -14.82 2.09 30.71
C VAL A 10 -13.87 2.51 29.59
N ASP A 11 -12.67 1.96 29.62
CA ASP A 11 -11.67 2.09 28.56
C ASP A 11 -12.09 1.23 27.36
N PRO A 12 -12.27 1.78 26.14
CA PRO A 12 -12.66 0.99 24.98
C PRO A 12 -11.43 0.34 24.35
N THR A 13 -10.82 -0.62 25.04
CA THR A 13 -9.88 -1.55 24.39
C THR A 13 -10.68 -2.64 23.69
N TRP A 14 -11.00 -2.39 22.41
CA TRP A 14 -11.54 -3.44 21.55
C TRP A 14 -10.46 -4.52 21.40
N GLY A 15 -10.74 -5.69 21.98
CA GLY A 15 -9.84 -6.83 21.99
C GLY A 15 -9.39 -7.20 20.59
N THR A 16 -8.08 -7.14 20.37
CA THR A 16 -7.41 -7.89 19.30
C THR A 16 -7.50 -9.38 19.65
N PRO A 17 -7.97 -10.25 18.73
CA PRO A 17 -7.86 -11.69 18.95
C PRO A 17 -6.36 -12.07 18.91
N PRO A 18 -5.93 -13.08 19.67
CA PRO A 18 -4.53 -13.49 19.68
C PRO A 18 -4.18 -14.12 18.33
N ILE A 19 -3.49 -13.37 17.47
CA ILE A 19 -2.75 -13.94 16.32
C ILE A 19 -1.45 -14.52 16.88
N THR A 20 -1.56 -15.55 17.70
CA THR A 20 -0.39 -16.25 18.21
C THR A 20 -0.78 -17.70 18.44
N THR A 21 -0.52 -18.57 17.46
CA THR A 21 -0.16 -19.98 17.69
C THR A 21 0.12 -20.81 16.43
N ALA A 22 -0.03 -20.30 15.20
CA ALA A 22 0.31 -21.11 14.01
C ALA A 22 1.72 -20.87 13.42
N PHE A 23 2.46 -19.85 13.89
CA PHE A 23 3.80 -19.52 13.37
C PHE A 23 4.94 -19.73 14.39
N ALA A 24 4.62 -20.15 15.62
CA ALA A 24 5.59 -20.21 16.71
C ALA A 24 6.46 -21.49 16.73
N ALA A 25 6.27 -22.43 15.81
CA ALA A 25 6.95 -23.71 15.84
C ALA A 25 7.61 -24.07 14.50
N ALA A 26 8.46 -23.16 13.97
CA ALA A 26 9.69 -23.46 13.21
C ALA A 26 10.18 -22.24 12.42
N ARG A 27 11.19 -21.53 12.94
CA ARG A 27 12.39 -21.08 12.20
C ARG A 27 13.29 -20.23 13.11
N LEU A 28 14.52 -20.71 13.29
CA LEU A 28 15.67 -19.93 13.68
C LEU A 28 15.99 -18.96 12.52
N SER A 29 16.29 -17.70 12.82
CA SER A 29 16.50 -16.55 11.89
C SER A 29 15.24 -15.90 11.32
N GLU A 30 15.17 -14.57 11.39
CA GLU A 30 14.25 -13.77 10.55
C GLU A 30 14.53 -14.06 9.07
N PRO A 31 13.50 -14.10 8.20
CA PRO A 31 13.69 -14.36 6.78
C PRO A 31 14.42 -13.20 6.11
N SER A 32 15.38 -13.51 5.22
CA SER A 32 16.11 -12.48 4.49
C SER A 32 15.22 -11.79 3.43
N PRO A 33 15.61 -10.60 2.95
CA PRO A 33 14.92 -9.95 1.83
C PRO A 33 14.77 -10.87 0.62
N GLU A 34 15.83 -11.58 0.23
CA GLU A 34 15.84 -12.47 -0.93
C GLU A 34 14.88 -13.64 -0.76
N GLU A 35 14.80 -14.22 0.45
CA GLU A 35 13.83 -15.27 0.75
C GLU A 35 12.39 -14.77 0.59
N LEU A 36 12.07 -13.58 1.08
CA LEU A 36 10.73 -12.99 0.93
C LEU A 36 10.39 -12.69 -0.54
N LEU A 37 11.36 -12.20 -1.33
CA LEU A 37 11.17 -11.97 -2.77
C LEU A 37 10.95 -13.28 -3.54
N LEU A 38 11.61 -14.37 -3.15
CA LEU A 38 11.32 -15.70 -3.68
C LEU A 38 9.92 -16.18 -3.28
N LEU A 39 9.43 -15.84 -2.08
CA LEU A 39 8.07 -16.17 -1.66
C LEU A 39 6.99 -15.38 -2.42
N LEU A 40 7.27 -14.17 -2.91
CA LEU A 40 6.34 -13.43 -3.79
C LEU A 40 6.02 -14.22 -5.07
N HIS A 41 6.97 -14.99 -5.58
CA HIS A 41 6.78 -15.84 -6.76
C HIS A 41 5.83 -17.01 -6.51
N ARG A 42 5.59 -17.39 -5.25
CA ARG A 42 4.72 -18.51 -4.87
C ARG A 42 3.31 -17.99 -4.54
N PRO A 43 2.29 -18.23 -5.38
CA PRO A 43 0.95 -17.67 -5.15
C PRO A 43 0.34 -18.01 -3.78
N SER A 44 0.66 -19.18 -3.22
CA SER A 44 0.19 -19.64 -1.91
C SER A 44 0.89 -18.98 -0.71
N ARG A 45 2.01 -18.28 -0.93
CA ARG A 45 2.79 -17.58 0.12
C ARG A 45 2.93 -16.08 -0.12
N ARG A 46 2.46 -15.61 -1.27
CA ARG A 46 2.62 -14.22 -1.70
C ARG A 46 1.94 -13.24 -0.76
N GLU A 47 0.76 -13.54 -0.27
CA GLU A 47 0.04 -12.66 0.68
C GLU A 47 0.84 -12.43 1.96
N ASP A 48 1.38 -13.51 2.54
CA ASP A 48 2.22 -13.44 3.74
C ASP A 48 3.52 -12.68 3.46
N ALA A 49 4.16 -12.94 2.32
CA ALA A 49 5.38 -12.26 1.90
C ALA A 49 5.16 -10.75 1.71
N LEU A 50 4.06 -10.34 1.07
CA LEU A 50 3.67 -8.94 0.94
C LEU A 50 3.51 -8.27 2.31
N ALA A 51 2.82 -8.93 3.24
CA ALA A 51 2.60 -8.40 4.58
C ALA A 51 3.91 -8.18 5.33
N VAL A 52 4.85 -9.12 5.26
CA VAL A 52 6.16 -8.98 5.92
C VAL A 52 7.03 -7.93 5.23
N LEU A 53 7.06 -7.88 3.89
CA LEU A 53 7.87 -6.89 3.16
C LEU A 53 7.46 -5.45 3.49
N VAL A 54 6.16 -5.19 3.63
CA VAL A 54 5.66 -3.85 3.99
C VAL A 54 6.10 -3.43 5.39
N THR A 55 6.16 -4.34 6.36
CA THR A 55 6.63 -3.99 7.72
C THR A 55 8.13 -3.72 7.77
N LYS A 56 8.90 -4.25 6.82
CA LYS A 56 10.35 -4.04 6.71
C LYS A 56 10.73 -2.83 5.84
N ARG A 57 9.76 -2.12 5.26
CA ARG A 57 10.02 -1.05 4.28
C ARG A 57 10.82 0.16 4.80
N GLU A 58 10.81 0.37 6.12
CA GLU A 58 11.52 1.46 6.80
C GLU A 58 12.85 0.99 7.40
N THR A 59 13.02 -0.33 7.59
CA THR A 59 14.22 -0.91 8.22
C THR A 59 15.21 -1.48 7.21
N TRP A 60 14.76 -1.83 6.01
CA TRP A 60 15.61 -2.31 4.93
C TRP A 60 15.79 -1.22 3.87
N GLU A 61 16.86 -0.44 4.01
CA GLU A 61 17.17 0.69 3.13
C GLU A 61 17.26 0.28 1.64
N ASP A 62 17.84 -0.89 1.36
CA ASP A 62 18.00 -1.41 0.00
C ASP A 62 16.72 -2.08 -0.56
N LEU A 63 15.65 -2.21 0.22
CA LEU A 63 14.43 -2.90 -0.23
C LEU A 63 13.86 -2.35 -1.55
N PRO A 64 13.76 -1.01 -1.78
CA PRO A 64 13.29 -0.48 -3.05
C PRO A 64 14.13 -0.95 -4.24
N LEU A 65 15.45 -1.00 -4.08
CA LEU A 65 16.39 -1.49 -5.10
C LEU A 65 16.21 -2.98 -5.35
N LEU A 66 16.07 -3.77 -4.29
CA LEU A 66 15.85 -5.21 -4.40
C LEU A 66 14.51 -5.52 -5.07
N LEU A 67 13.44 -4.81 -4.71
CA LEU A 67 12.12 -4.97 -5.34
C LEU A 67 12.16 -4.63 -6.83
N TRP A 68 12.87 -3.57 -7.19
CA TRP A 68 12.95 -3.10 -8.57
C TRP A 68 13.81 -4.00 -9.47
N ASN A 69 14.99 -4.39 -8.99
CA ASN A 69 15.98 -5.13 -9.78
C ASN A 69 15.76 -6.66 -9.76
N SER A 70 14.92 -7.17 -8.85
CA SER A 70 14.61 -8.59 -8.83
C SER A 70 13.69 -8.99 -9.97
N PHE A 71 14.07 -10.07 -10.65
CA PHE A 71 13.32 -10.62 -11.77
C PHE A 71 11.85 -10.84 -11.41
N ASN A 72 10.95 -10.38 -12.28
CA ASN A 72 9.49 -10.49 -12.16
C ASN A 72 8.82 -9.88 -10.92
N THR A 73 9.55 -9.31 -9.96
CA THR A 73 8.95 -8.76 -8.73
C THR A 73 7.94 -7.64 -9.04
N VAL A 74 8.32 -6.63 -9.83
CA VAL A 74 7.41 -5.55 -10.24
C VAL A 74 6.19 -6.08 -10.98
N PHE A 75 6.37 -7.08 -11.85
CA PHE A 75 5.26 -7.72 -12.56
C PHE A 75 4.29 -8.43 -11.61
N ILE A 76 4.80 -9.15 -10.61
CA ILE A 76 3.98 -9.81 -9.59
C ILE A 76 3.18 -8.77 -8.79
N LEU A 77 3.80 -7.65 -8.39
CA LEU A 77 3.09 -6.55 -7.72
C LEU A 77 1.98 -5.95 -8.61
N LEU A 78 2.24 -5.80 -9.92
CA LEU A 78 1.22 -5.37 -10.88
C LEU A 78 0.08 -6.38 -11.00
N GLN A 79 0.36 -7.69 -10.96
CA GLN A 79 -0.69 -8.71 -10.97
C GLN A 79 -1.60 -8.59 -9.74
N GLU A 80 -1.05 -8.31 -8.57
CA GLU A 80 -1.82 -8.06 -7.36
C GLU A 80 -2.74 -6.84 -7.51
N VAL A 81 -2.20 -5.73 -8.02
CA VAL A 81 -2.99 -4.52 -8.35
C VAL A 81 -4.12 -4.83 -9.34
N MET A 82 -3.80 -5.44 -10.48
CA MET A 82 -4.79 -5.71 -11.53
C MET A 82 -5.88 -6.72 -11.09
N SER A 83 -5.58 -7.59 -10.11
CA SER A 83 -6.56 -8.55 -9.58
C SER A 83 -7.79 -7.87 -8.96
N ALA A 84 -7.65 -6.62 -8.52
CA ALA A 84 -8.72 -5.85 -7.89
C ALA A 84 -9.72 -5.24 -8.89
N TYR A 85 -9.34 -5.03 -10.16
CA TYR A 85 -10.12 -4.21 -11.10
C TYR A 85 -11.56 -4.70 -11.30
N LYS A 86 -11.77 -6.02 -11.35
CA LYS A 86 -13.11 -6.61 -11.52
C LYS A 86 -14.02 -6.45 -10.30
N LYS A 87 -13.48 -6.00 -9.17
CA LYS A 87 -14.18 -5.86 -7.89
C LYS A 87 -14.43 -4.40 -7.49
N LEU A 88 -14.01 -3.44 -8.32
CA LEU A 88 -14.22 -2.01 -8.07
C LEU A 88 -15.66 -1.59 -8.33
N ALA A 89 -16.30 -2.15 -9.37
CA ALA A 89 -17.69 -1.85 -9.73
C ALA A 89 -18.37 -3.08 -10.38
N PRO A 90 -19.39 -3.70 -9.74
CA PRO A 90 -19.91 -3.42 -8.41
C PRO A 90 -18.92 -3.79 -7.30
N SER A 91 -18.91 -3.06 -6.18
CA SER A 91 -18.01 -3.35 -5.06
C SER A 91 -18.30 -4.72 -4.45
N LYS A 92 -17.29 -5.58 -4.47
CA LYS A 92 -17.30 -6.90 -3.83
C LYS A 92 -15.97 -7.16 -3.09
N MET A 93 -15.22 -6.10 -2.82
CA MET A 93 -13.90 -6.19 -2.23
C MET A 93 -14.01 -6.53 -0.74
N THR A 94 -13.38 -7.62 -0.31
CA THR A 94 -13.30 -7.93 1.12
C THR A 94 -12.15 -7.16 1.77
N ALA A 95 -12.19 -6.99 3.09
CA ALA A 95 -11.11 -6.33 3.83
C ALA A 95 -9.75 -7.04 3.65
N ARG A 96 -9.73 -8.38 3.65
CA ARG A 96 -8.51 -9.16 3.41
C ARG A 96 -7.92 -8.89 2.02
N GLU A 97 -8.77 -8.85 1.01
CA GLU A 97 -8.36 -8.62 -0.37
C GLU A 97 -7.85 -7.20 -0.58
N SER A 98 -8.52 -6.19 -0.02
CA SER A 98 -8.02 -4.82 -0.06
C SER A 98 -6.68 -4.69 0.67
N THR A 99 -6.52 -5.25 1.88
CA THR A 99 -5.24 -5.24 2.59
C THR A 99 -4.11 -5.86 1.76
N ARG A 100 -4.36 -7.01 1.12
CA ARG A 100 -3.38 -7.67 0.25
C ARG A 100 -2.95 -6.78 -0.92
N VAL A 101 -3.91 -6.13 -1.59
CA VAL A 101 -3.62 -5.23 -2.72
C VAL A 101 -2.92 -3.96 -2.22
N CYS A 102 -3.37 -3.39 -1.10
CA CYS A 102 -2.72 -2.23 -0.48
C CYS A 102 -1.27 -2.52 -0.07
N ASN A 103 -0.96 -3.73 0.38
CA ASN A 103 0.42 -4.10 0.65
C ASN A 103 1.28 -4.04 -0.62
N ALA A 104 0.76 -4.50 -1.77
CA ALA A 104 1.47 -4.37 -3.04
C ALA A 104 1.63 -2.89 -3.47
N ILE A 105 0.59 -2.07 -3.30
CA ILE A 105 0.65 -0.62 -3.59
C ILE A 105 1.66 0.08 -2.66
N ALA A 106 1.73 -0.30 -1.39
CA ALA A 106 2.69 0.23 -0.44
C ALA A 106 4.14 -0.10 -0.85
N LEU A 107 4.40 -1.29 -1.40
CA LEU A 107 5.73 -1.61 -1.96
C LEU A 107 6.03 -0.78 -3.22
N PHE A 108 5.02 -0.44 -4.04
CA PHE A 108 5.21 0.56 -5.10
C PHE A 108 5.52 1.95 -4.55
N GLN A 109 4.92 2.34 -3.44
CA GLN A 109 5.26 3.60 -2.76
C GLN A 109 6.74 3.60 -2.32
N CYS A 110 7.27 2.47 -1.84
CA CYS A 110 8.68 2.34 -1.49
C CYS A 110 9.60 2.53 -2.71
N ILE A 111 9.29 1.86 -3.82
CA ILE A 111 10.01 2.01 -5.09
C ILE A 111 9.95 3.46 -5.61
N ALA A 112 8.78 4.09 -5.51
CA ALA A 112 8.55 5.47 -5.95
C ALA A 112 9.27 6.51 -5.08
N SER A 113 9.47 6.23 -3.79
CA SER A 113 10.16 7.15 -2.88
C SER A 113 11.68 7.17 -3.11
N HIS A 114 12.24 6.04 -3.53
CA HIS A 114 13.69 5.86 -3.58
C HIS A 114 14.36 6.57 -4.79
N PRO A 115 15.40 7.41 -4.60
CA PRO A 115 15.98 8.24 -5.66
C PRO A 115 16.44 7.48 -6.90
N GLN A 116 17.00 6.27 -6.73
CA GLN A 116 17.54 5.50 -7.86
C GLN A 116 16.46 4.80 -8.70
N THR A 117 15.26 4.57 -8.15
CA THR A 117 14.20 3.80 -8.83
C THR A 117 13.01 4.67 -9.23
N ARG A 118 12.83 5.83 -8.59
CA ARG A 118 11.70 6.74 -8.81
C ARG A 118 11.48 7.08 -10.27
N MET A 119 12.52 7.54 -10.96
CA MET A 119 12.39 7.92 -12.37
C MET A 119 12.19 6.72 -13.28
N GLU A 120 12.70 5.54 -12.92
CA GLU A 120 12.44 4.32 -13.68
C GLU A 120 10.98 3.86 -13.51
N PHE A 121 10.44 3.97 -12.29
CA PHE A 121 9.02 3.73 -11.99
C PHE A 121 8.09 4.65 -12.79
N VAL A 122 8.43 5.94 -12.89
CA VAL A 122 7.71 6.94 -13.70
C VAL A 122 7.82 6.63 -15.20
N LYS A 123 9.02 6.36 -15.71
CA LYS A 123 9.26 6.03 -17.12
C LYS A 123 8.54 4.75 -17.54
N ALA A 124 8.45 3.76 -16.64
CA ALA A 124 7.70 2.53 -16.83
C ALA A 124 6.18 2.71 -16.79
N LYS A 125 5.69 3.93 -16.51
CA LYS A 125 4.25 4.27 -16.46
C LYS A 125 3.46 3.41 -15.47
N ILE A 126 4.09 2.94 -14.39
CA ILE A 126 3.44 2.07 -13.40
C ILE A 126 2.28 2.80 -12.69
N THR A 127 2.38 4.12 -12.52
CA THR A 127 1.31 4.96 -11.94
C THR A 127 -0.04 4.82 -12.64
N PHE A 128 -0.07 4.56 -13.95
CA PHE A 128 -1.32 4.40 -14.70
C PHE A 128 -2.16 3.21 -14.22
N TYR A 129 -1.51 2.18 -13.66
CA TYR A 129 -2.22 1.03 -13.07
C TYR A 129 -2.93 1.37 -11.75
N LEU A 130 -2.63 2.52 -11.15
CA LEU A 130 -3.27 3.00 -9.92
C LEU A 130 -4.41 3.99 -10.18
N HIS A 131 -4.52 4.53 -11.40
CA HIS A 131 -5.59 5.48 -11.76
C HIS A 131 -7.01 4.94 -11.50
N PRO A 132 -7.34 3.65 -11.79
CA PRO A 132 -8.66 3.12 -11.49
C PRO A 132 -9.04 3.20 -10.01
N PHE A 133 -8.06 3.17 -9.11
CA PHE A 133 -8.29 3.27 -7.67
C PHE A 133 -8.53 4.70 -7.20
N LEU A 134 -7.93 5.69 -7.86
CA LEU A 134 -8.24 7.11 -7.63
C LEU A 134 -9.63 7.49 -8.16
N ALA A 135 -10.17 6.73 -9.11
CA ALA A 135 -11.50 6.94 -9.68
C ALA A 135 -12.64 6.28 -8.89
N ILE A 136 -12.36 5.61 -7.77
CA ILE A 136 -13.37 4.98 -6.91
C ILE A 136 -14.30 6.05 -6.32
N THR A 137 -15.60 5.90 -6.58
CA THR A 137 -16.67 6.77 -6.05
C THR A 137 -17.48 6.15 -4.92
N ALA A 138 -17.23 4.88 -4.57
CA ALA A 138 -17.93 4.17 -3.51
C ALA A 138 -17.49 4.67 -2.13
N ASN A 139 -18.14 5.70 -1.63
CA ASN A 139 -17.88 6.28 -0.30
C ASN A 139 -18.58 5.45 0.79
N GLY A 140 -17.93 5.28 1.94
CA GLY A 140 -18.36 4.42 3.05
C GLY A 140 -17.93 2.96 2.93
N ASP A 141 -17.34 2.55 1.81
CA ASP A 141 -16.77 1.22 1.61
C ASP A 141 -15.30 1.20 2.04
N LYS A 142 -15.06 0.87 3.32
CA LYS A 142 -13.72 0.92 3.94
C LYS A 142 -12.63 0.19 3.12
N PRO A 143 -12.85 -1.03 2.61
CA PRO A 143 -11.89 -1.68 1.70
C PRO A 143 -11.48 -0.81 0.50
N LEU A 144 -12.42 -0.15 -0.15
CA LEU A 144 -12.15 0.67 -1.34
C LEU A 144 -11.55 2.03 -0.98
N GLU A 145 -11.97 2.64 0.13
CA GLU A 145 -11.38 3.87 0.68
C GLU A 145 -9.90 3.68 1.02
N LEU A 146 -9.55 2.56 1.66
CA LEU A 146 -8.15 2.22 1.95
C LEU A 146 -7.32 2.09 0.67
N MET A 147 -7.86 1.47 -0.37
CA MET A 147 -7.16 1.35 -1.66
C MET A 147 -6.93 2.71 -2.32
N ARG A 148 -7.93 3.59 -2.28
CA ARG A 148 -7.83 4.97 -2.79
C ARG A 148 -6.74 5.74 -2.05
N LEU A 149 -6.77 5.73 -0.71
CA LEU A 149 -5.78 6.40 0.13
C LEU A 149 -4.36 5.84 -0.09
N THR A 150 -4.21 4.52 -0.13
CA THR A 150 -2.89 3.89 -0.34
C THR A 150 -2.34 4.23 -1.72
N SER A 151 -3.21 4.30 -2.74
CA SER A 151 -2.83 4.72 -4.10
C SER A 151 -2.37 6.17 -4.14
N LEU A 152 -3.11 7.09 -3.50
CA LEU A 152 -2.69 8.49 -3.33
C LEU A 152 -1.32 8.61 -2.66
N GLY A 153 -1.01 7.73 -1.69
CA GLY A 153 0.30 7.66 -1.06
C GLY A 153 1.47 7.47 -2.04
N VAL A 154 1.28 6.74 -3.15
CA VAL A 154 2.28 6.58 -4.21
C VAL A 154 2.51 7.90 -4.94
N PHE A 155 1.44 8.62 -5.29
CA PHE A 155 1.54 9.94 -5.93
C PHE A 155 2.17 10.97 -4.99
N GLY A 156 1.77 10.96 -3.72
CA GLY A 156 2.36 11.78 -2.66
C GLY A 156 3.86 11.54 -2.50
N ALA A 157 4.31 10.27 -2.56
CA ALA A 157 5.73 9.94 -2.54
C ALA A 157 6.50 10.49 -3.75
N LEU A 158 5.90 10.43 -4.94
CA LEU A 158 6.51 10.95 -6.17
C LEU A 158 6.72 12.47 -6.11
N VAL A 159 5.73 13.23 -5.62
CA VAL A 159 5.81 14.71 -5.58
C VAL A 159 6.63 15.24 -4.41
N LYS A 160 6.96 14.40 -3.42
CA LYS A 160 7.88 14.74 -2.31
C LYS A 160 9.35 14.74 -2.71
N SER A 161 9.70 14.45 -3.96
CA SER A 161 11.08 14.53 -4.43
C SER A 161 11.59 15.97 -4.45
N GLU A 162 12.59 16.26 -3.61
CA GLU A 162 13.25 17.58 -3.54
C GLU A 162 14.46 17.70 -4.48
N ASP A 163 14.83 16.61 -5.15
CA ASP A 163 15.95 16.55 -6.10
C ASP A 163 15.56 17.03 -7.52
N GLY A 164 16.51 16.96 -8.45
CA GLY A 164 16.34 17.44 -9.83
C GLY A 164 15.22 16.75 -10.62
N ASP A 165 14.70 15.62 -10.12
CA ASP A 165 13.64 14.86 -10.79
C ASP A 165 12.25 15.45 -10.59
N GLY A 166 12.04 16.25 -9.53
CA GLY A 166 10.71 16.74 -9.14
C GLY A 166 9.97 17.47 -10.26
N LYS A 167 10.66 18.31 -11.05
CA LYS A 167 10.05 19.01 -12.20
C LYS A 167 9.57 18.04 -13.28
N GLN A 168 10.34 16.98 -13.56
CA GLN A 168 9.99 15.99 -14.57
C GLN A 168 8.80 15.15 -14.11
N ILE A 169 8.76 14.80 -12.82
CA ILE A 169 7.67 14.05 -12.20
C ILE A 169 6.37 14.86 -12.23
N VAL A 170 6.41 16.13 -11.81
CA VAL A 170 5.25 17.02 -11.87
C VAL A 170 4.73 17.15 -13.31
N HIS A 171 5.63 17.38 -14.27
CA HIS A 171 5.24 17.46 -15.69
C HIS A 171 4.61 16.16 -16.22
N PHE A 172 5.13 15.01 -15.80
CA PHE A 172 4.56 13.71 -16.12
C PHE A 172 3.14 13.56 -15.55
N LEU A 173 2.95 13.90 -14.26
CA LEU A 173 1.65 13.76 -13.58
C LEU A 173 0.58 14.72 -14.17
N LEU A 174 0.98 15.94 -14.55
CA LEU A 174 0.09 16.88 -15.24
C LEU A 174 -0.41 16.33 -16.58
N LYS A 175 0.38 15.50 -17.26
CA LYS A 175 -0.01 14.83 -18.52
C LYS A 175 -0.83 13.56 -18.33
N SER A 176 -0.89 12.99 -17.13
CA SER A 176 -1.49 11.68 -16.87
C SER A 176 -2.92 11.76 -16.31
N GLU A 177 -3.56 12.93 -16.37
CA GLU A 177 -4.91 13.20 -15.84
C GLU A 177 -5.10 12.90 -14.35
N VAL A 178 -4.01 12.74 -13.59
CA VAL A 178 -4.08 12.47 -12.13
C VAL A 178 -4.69 13.65 -11.38
N PHE A 179 -4.40 14.88 -11.82
CA PHE A 179 -4.86 16.10 -11.15
C PHE A 179 -6.41 16.19 -11.04
N PRO A 180 -7.20 15.99 -12.12
CA PRO A 180 -8.66 15.84 -12.00
C PRO A 180 -9.12 14.73 -11.05
N MET A 181 -8.36 13.63 -10.89
CA MET A 181 -8.72 12.55 -9.95
C MET A 181 -8.47 12.97 -8.51
N CYS A 182 -7.36 13.66 -8.24
CA CYS A 182 -7.07 14.23 -6.92
C CYS A 182 -8.15 15.23 -6.50
N LEU A 183 -8.58 16.14 -7.37
CA LEU A 183 -9.68 17.06 -7.07
C LEU A 183 -10.96 16.33 -6.67
N ARG A 184 -11.32 15.24 -7.38
CA ARG A 184 -12.47 14.40 -6.97
C ARG A 184 -12.26 13.72 -5.62
N CYS A 185 -11.02 13.32 -5.31
CA CYS A 185 -10.69 12.75 -4.02
C CYS A 185 -10.79 13.80 -2.89
N MET A 186 -10.47 15.07 -3.15
CA MET A 186 -10.72 16.17 -2.20
C MET A 186 -12.21 16.41 -1.96
N ASP A 187 -13.03 16.31 -3.02
CA ASP A 187 -14.48 16.56 -2.89
C ASP A 187 -15.23 15.42 -2.19
N LEU A 188 -14.81 14.17 -2.43
CA LEU A 188 -15.57 12.98 -2.07
C LEU A 188 -14.89 12.07 -1.03
N GLY A 189 -13.62 12.32 -0.72
CA GLY A 189 -12.81 11.49 0.18
C GLY A 189 -13.21 11.62 1.65
N ASP A 190 -12.73 10.68 2.47
CA ASP A 190 -12.66 10.86 3.92
C ASP A 190 -11.55 11.87 4.27
N GLU A 191 -11.51 12.35 5.53
CA GLU A 191 -10.58 13.42 5.96
C GLU A 191 -9.11 13.13 5.60
N LEU A 192 -8.67 11.88 5.74
CA LEU A 192 -7.32 11.46 5.36
C LEU A 192 -7.11 11.50 3.84
N THR A 193 -8.06 10.98 3.04
CA THR A 193 -8.00 11.08 1.58
C THR A 193 -7.95 12.54 1.14
N GLN A 194 -8.77 13.40 1.73
CA GLN A 194 -8.83 14.83 1.40
C GLN A 194 -7.51 15.53 1.70
N THR A 195 -6.88 15.22 2.83
CA THR A 195 -5.60 15.83 3.25
C THR A 195 -4.44 15.43 2.34
N VAL A 196 -4.44 14.20 1.81
CA VAL A 196 -3.36 13.69 0.95
C VAL A 196 -3.53 14.09 -0.52
N SER A 197 -4.77 14.35 -0.95
CA SER A 197 -5.12 14.67 -2.36
C SER A 197 -4.69 16.06 -2.78
#